data_AF-A0A2S0L8M1-F1
#
_entry.id   AF-A0A2S0L8M1-F1
#
_cell.length_a   1.000
_cell.length_b   1.000
_cell.length_c   1.000
_cell.angle_alpha   90.00
_cell.angle_beta   90.00
_cell.angle_gamma   90.00
#
_symmetry.space_group_name_H-M   'P 1'
#
loop_
_entity.id
_entity.type
_entity.pdbx_description
1 polymer ?
#
loop_
_entity_poly.entity_id
_entity_poly.type
_entity_poly.pdbx_seq_one_letter_code
_entity_poly.pdbx_strand_id
1 'polypeptide(L)'
;MKKKILIILFLCVYFPIKAQNSIRLIDILLDFCQEITQENPSEEKMYYIFQSISPEKVYFLPNQKKSNLAGFTKEKVAFADLKGEKYDENALLSFYTKGDKKAYTLIFSINSRYSVIKGEVCYDKAKYPISFPELTEKIGSVFYDPVFQAKDTKKSNYIYQNPKTYRKVVLSIQSYNPPEAEYNIIYRIEIKDIHFFDESSLVKNKFYIKD
;
A
#
# COMPACT_ATOMS: atom_id res chain seq x y z
N MET A 1 29.31 17.57 18.95
CA MET A 1 28.83 17.99 17.61
C MET A 1 29.36 17.00 16.57
N LYS A 2 28.46 16.31 15.83
CA LYS A 2 28.70 15.37 14.69
C LYS A 2 29.49 14.08 15.04
N LYS A 3 29.13 12.88 14.56
CA LYS A 3 28.84 12.48 13.18
C LYS A 3 27.58 11.60 13.07
N LYS A 4 26.64 12.00 12.20
CA LYS A 4 25.56 11.14 11.69
C LYS A 4 26.17 10.18 10.67
N ILE A 5 25.98 8.89 10.85
CA ILE A 5 26.19 7.89 9.79
C ILE A 5 24.80 7.50 9.30
N LEU A 6 24.40 8.08 8.17
CA LEU A 6 23.22 7.69 7.42
C LEU A 6 23.70 6.74 6.32
N ILE A 7 23.49 5.43 6.50
CA ILE A 7 23.70 4.45 5.44
C ILE A 7 22.32 4.02 4.98
N ILE A 8 21.85 4.65 3.90
CA ILE A 8 20.69 4.20 3.14
C ILE A 8 21.25 3.25 2.07
N LEU A 9 21.01 1.95 2.25
CA LEU A 9 21.27 0.93 1.24
C LEU A 9 19.94 0.27 0.88
N PHE A 10 19.19 0.91 -0.01
CA PHE A 10 18.19 0.21 -0.81
C PHE A 10 18.91 -0.35 -2.03
N LEU A 11 19.33 -1.61 -1.97
CA LEU A 11 19.78 -2.32 -3.15
C LEU A 11 18.54 -2.70 -3.99
N CYS A 12 17.91 -1.71 -4.63
CA CYS A 12 16.98 -1.98 -5.72
C CYS A 12 17.82 -2.23 -6.96
N VAL A 13 18.02 -3.51 -7.31
CA VAL A 13 18.64 -3.90 -8.58
C VAL A 13 17.75 -3.37 -9.71
N TYR A 14 18.17 -2.24 -10.29
CA TYR A 14 17.56 -1.64 -11.47
C TYR A 14 17.85 -2.52 -12.68
N PHE A 15 16.82 -3.15 -13.23
CA PHE A 15 16.73 -3.26 -14.69
C PHE A 15 15.97 -2.03 -15.22
N PRO A 16 16.19 -1.60 -16.47
CA PRO A 16 15.52 -0.44 -17.02
C PRO A 16 14.05 -0.80 -17.24
N ILE A 17 13.25 -0.62 -16.20
CA ILE A 17 11.81 -0.68 -16.31
C ILE A 17 11.39 0.69 -16.83
N LYS A 18 10.47 0.71 -17.78
CA LYS A 18 9.96 1.96 -18.36
C LYS A 18 9.37 2.81 -17.23
N ALA A 19 10.02 3.92 -16.90
CA ALA A 19 9.62 4.87 -15.84
C ALA A 19 8.13 5.26 -15.90
N GLN A 20 7.52 5.17 -17.08
CA GLN A 20 6.08 5.40 -17.28
C GLN A 20 5.18 4.51 -16.40
N ASN A 21 5.55 3.25 -16.12
CA ASN A 21 4.72 2.36 -15.31
C ASN A 21 4.79 2.68 -13.81
N SER A 22 5.96 3.13 -13.31
CA SER A 22 6.12 3.52 -11.89
C SER A 22 5.42 4.84 -11.61
N ILE A 23 5.57 5.82 -12.50
CA ILE A 23 4.92 7.13 -12.41
C ILE A 23 3.40 6.93 -12.34
N ARG A 24 2.84 6.12 -13.23
CA ARG A 24 1.41 5.84 -13.28
C ARG A 24 0.88 5.24 -11.96
N LEU A 25 1.58 4.29 -11.34
CA LEU A 25 1.11 3.71 -10.08
C LEU A 25 1.16 4.73 -8.93
N ILE A 26 2.25 5.50 -8.82
CA ILE A 26 2.39 6.51 -7.76
C ILE A 26 1.29 7.57 -7.90
N ASP A 27 0.98 8.00 -9.12
CA ASP A 27 -0.10 8.96 -9.39
C ASP A 27 -1.47 8.39 -8.96
N ILE A 28 -1.75 7.12 -9.28
CA ILE A 28 -3.00 6.46 -8.85
C ILE A 28 -3.10 6.39 -7.31
N LEU A 29 -2.00 6.06 -6.62
CA LEU A 29 -1.97 6.04 -5.16
C LEU A 29 -2.19 7.44 -4.56
N LEU A 30 -1.62 8.48 -5.19
CA LEU A 30 -1.79 9.88 -4.79
C LEU A 30 -3.22 10.36 -5.01
N ASP A 31 -3.82 10.06 -6.17
CA ASP A 31 -5.21 10.37 -6.48
C ASP A 31 -6.14 9.74 -5.43
N PHE A 32 -5.88 8.48 -5.06
CA PHE A 32 -6.64 7.81 -4.00
C PHE A 32 -6.48 8.54 -2.65
N CYS A 33 -5.24 8.84 -2.25
CA CYS A 33 -4.96 9.60 -1.03
C CYS A 33 -5.69 10.95 -1.03
N GLN A 34 -5.71 11.65 -2.16
CA GLN A 34 -6.35 12.96 -2.31
C GLN A 34 -7.88 12.87 -2.22
N GLU A 35 -8.50 11.83 -2.78
CA GLU A 35 -9.96 11.64 -2.74
C GLU A 35 -10.45 11.27 -1.34
N ILE A 36 -9.82 10.30 -0.67
CA ILE A 36 -10.25 9.85 0.67
C ILE A 36 -10.08 10.91 1.75
N THR A 37 -9.23 11.90 1.49
CA THR A 37 -8.98 13.03 2.40
C THR A 37 -9.82 14.26 2.06
N GLN A 38 -10.72 14.22 1.08
CA GLN A 38 -11.68 15.32 0.87
C GLN A 38 -12.63 15.48 2.07
N GLU A 39 -13.29 16.63 2.18
CA GLU A 39 -14.32 16.84 3.22
C GLU A 39 -15.45 15.81 3.09
N ASN A 40 -15.88 15.59 1.84
CA ASN A 40 -16.87 14.61 1.43
C ASN A 40 -16.26 13.67 0.36
N PRO A 41 -15.56 12.59 0.77
CA PRO A 41 -15.01 11.62 -0.17
C PRO A 41 -16.10 10.92 -1.00
N SER A 42 -15.89 10.81 -2.31
CA SER A 42 -16.79 10.13 -3.24
C SER A 42 -16.41 8.67 -3.41
N GLU A 43 -17.31 7.76 -3.00
CA GLU A 43 -17.16 6.32 -3.25
C GLU A 43 -17.00 6.03 -4.74
N GLU A 44 -17.75 6.72 -5.61
CA GLU A 44 -17.68 6.57 -7.07
C GLU A 44 -16.29 6.90 -7.61
N LYS A 45 -15.70 8.02 -7.18
CA LYS A 45 -14.34 8.41 -7.59
C LYS A 45 -13.29 7.44 -7.05
N MET A 46 -13.43 6.99 -5.81
CA MET A 46 -12.56 5.95 -5.25
C MET A 46 -12.61 4.67 -6.07
N TYR A 47 -13.79 4.24 -6.51
CA TYR A 47 -13.94 3.09 -7.39
C TYR A 47 -13.29 3.31 -8.76
N TYR A 48 -13.46 4.49 -9.35
CA TYR A 48 -12.82 4.83 -10.62
C TYR A 48 -11.28 4.78 -10.52
N ILE A 49 -10.72 5.37 -9.46
CA ILE A 49 -9.27 5.31 -9.18
C ILE A 49 -8.83 3.86 -8.98
N PHE A 50 -9.59 3.07 -8.21
CA PHE A 50 -9.31 1.65 -8.00
C PHE A 50 -9.29 0.85 -9.31
N GLN A 51 -10.26 1.07 -10.20
CA GLN A 51 -10.30 0.46 -11.53
C GLN A 51 -9.14 0.88 -12.44
N SER A 52 -8.54 2.04 -12.20
CA SER A 52 -7.40 2.50 -13.00
C SER A 52 -6.10 1.72 -12.72
N ILE A 53 -6.01 1.04 -11.57
CA ILE A 53 -4.88 0.17 -11.17
C ILE A 53 -4.80 -1.04 -12.11
N SER A 54 -5.94 -1.58 -12.53
CA SER A 54 -6.01 -2.63 -13.52
C SER A 54 -7.35 -2.63 -14.25
N PRO A 55 -7.34 -2.68 -15.60
CA PRO A 55 -8.55 -2.70 -16.43
C PRO A 55 -9.36 -4.01 -16.33
N GLU A 56 -8.99 -4.90 -15.42
CA GLU A 56 -9.60 -6.20 -15.26
C GLU A 56 -10.92 -6.17 -14.49
N LYS A 57 -11.63 -7.31 -14.48
CA LYS A 57 -12.95 -7.41 -13.88
C LYS A 57 -12.88 -7.11 -12.38
N VAL A 58 -13.63 -6.09 -11.97
CA VAL A 58 -13.90 -5.81 -10.56
C VAL A 58 -15.09 -6.64 -10.10
N TYR A 59 -14.89 -7.36 -9.00
CA TYR A 59 -15.88 -8.14 -8.29
C TYR A 59 -16.27 -7.40 -7.00
N PHE A 60 -17.55 -7.44 -6.65
CA PHE A 60 -18.06 -6.86 -5.41
C PHE A 60 -18.46 -7.98 -4.46
N LEU A 61 -17.85 -8.01 -3.27
CA LEU A 61 -18.22 -8.95 -2.23
C LEU A 61 -19.24 -8.29 -1.29
N PRO A 62 -20.40 -8.92 -1.04
CA PRO A 62 -21.38 -8.38 -0.12
C PRO A 62 -20.90 -8.46 1.33
N ASN A 63 -21.01 -7.33 2.04
CA ASN A 63 -21.10 -7.17 3.51
C ASN A 63 -20.39 -8.25 4.36
N GLN A 64 -19.07 -8.18 4.44
CA GLN A 64 -18.32 -8.93 5.45
C GLN A 64 -18.51 -8.25 6.81
N LYS A 65 -19.63 -8.52 7.50
CA LYS A 65 -20.05 -7.89 8.78
C LYS A 65 -19.06 -8.06 9.96
N LYS A 66 -17.91 -8.70 9.76
CA LYS A 66 -16.82 -8.79 10.76
C LYS A 66 -15.60 -8.03 10.25
N SER A 67 -15.25 -6.97 10.98
CA SER A 67 -14.00 -6.23 10.82
C SER A 67 -13.28 -6.24 12.16
N ASN A 68 -11.97 -6.45 12.14
CA ASN A 68 -11.11 -6.41 13.34
C ASN A 68 -10.55 -5.01 13.60
N LEU A 69 -11.24 -3.96 13.13
CA LEU A 69 -10.77 -2.57 13.26
C LEU A 69 -11.64 -1.83 14.27
N ALA A 70 -11.23 -1.75 15.55
CA ALA A 70 -11.71 -0.83 16.59
C ALA A 70 -13.18 -0.33 16.49
N GLY A 71 -14.14 -1.23 16.31
CA GLY A 71 -15.58 -0.93 16.23
C GLY A 71 -16.08 -0.33 14.91
N PHE A 72 -15.28 -0.37 13.84
CA PHE A 72 -15.75 -0.11 12.47
C PHE A 72 -16.38 -1.36 11.87
N THR A 73 -17.51 -1.21 11.19
CA THR A 73 -18.15 -2.27 10.40
C THR A 73 -17.69 -2.17 8.96
N LYS A 74 -17.27 -3.28 8.35
CA LYS A 74 -16.92 -3.35 6.93
C LYS A 74 -18.19 -3.54 6.10
N GLU A 75 -18.53 -2.55 5.28
CA GLU A 75 -19.80 -2.51 4.53
C GLU A 75 -19.68 -3.06 3.11
N LYS A 76 -18.63 -2.63 2.40
CA LYS A 76 -18.42 -2.98 1.00
C LYS A 76 -16.96 -3.35 0.77
N VAL A 77 -16.77 -4.29 -0.14
CA VAL A 77 -15.46 -4.71 -0.61
C VAL A 77 -15.52 -4.83 -2.12
N ALA A 78 -14.74 -4.02 -2.82
CA ALA A 78 -14.41 -4.25 -4.21
C ALA A 78 -13.07 -4.96 -4.30
N PHE A 79 -13.01 -5.88 -5.23
CA PHE A 79 -11.89 -6.77 -5.48
C PHE A 79 -11.59 -6.71 -6.99
N ALA A 80 -10.34 -6.49 -7.38
CA ALA A 80 -9.94 -6.66 -8.77
C ALA A 80 -9.02 -7.88 -8.83
N ASP A 81 -9.42 -8.86 -9.64
CA ASP A 81 -8.55 -9.96 -10.04
C ASP A 81 -7.56 -9.40 -11.05
N LEU A 82 -6.27 -9.54 -10.79
CA LEU A 82 -5.21 -9.16 -11.70
C LEU A 82 -4.79 -10.45 -12.42
N LYS A 83 -5.60 -10.95 -13.36
CA LYS A 83 -5.36 -12.22 -14.04
C LYS A 83 -4.10 -12.18 -14.90
N GLY A 84 -3.20 -13.07 -14.49
CA GLY A 84 -2.13 -13.65 -15.30
C GLY A 84 -1.45 -14.80 -14.55
N GLU A 85 -1.45 -14.73 -13.22
CA GLU A 85 -0.71 -15.66 -12.37
C GLU A 85 -1.54 -16.04 -11.12
N LYS A 86 -1.58 -17.33 -10.78
CA LYS A 86 -2.49 -17.97 -9.79
C LYS A 86 -2.36 -17.51 -8.33
N TYR A 87 -1.69 -16.40 -8.02
CA TYR A 87 -1.28 -16.09 -6.64
C TYR A 87 -1.44 -14.63 -6.27
N ASP A 88 -2.29 -14.36 -5.26
CA ASP A 88 -2.34 -13.19 -4.37
C ASP A 88 -2.18 -11.77 -4.97
N GLU A 89 -2.38 -11.59 -6.27
CA GLU A 89 -2.44 -10.29 -6.93
C GLU A 89 -3.84 -9.67 -6.76
N ASN A 90 -4.21 -9.40 -5.52
CA ASN A 90 -5.53 -8.90 -5.17
C ASN A 90 -5.44 -7.40 -4.91
N ALA A 91 -6.07 -6.60 -5.76
CA ALA A 91 -6.43 -5.24 -5.38
C ALA A 91 -7.73 -5.31 -4.58
N LEU A 92 -7.77 -4.66 -3.42
CA LEU A 92 -8.90 -4.64 -2.51
C LEU A 92 -9.20 -3.20 -2.10
N LEU A 93 -10.42 -2.75 -2.37
CA LEU A 93 -10.95 -1.51 -1.83
C LEU A 93 -12.05 -1.86 -0.82
N SER A 94 -11.88 -1.45 0.44
CA SER A 94 -12.84 -1.69 1.51
C SER A 94 -13.38 -0.39 2.09
N PHE A 95 -14.68 -0.41 2.41
CA PHE A 95 -15.44 0.70 2.96
C PHE A 95 -15.91 0.34 4.35
N TYR A 96 -15.74 1.26 5.29
CA TYR A 96 -16.03 1.04 6.70
C TYR A 96 -16.86 2.17 7.30
N THR A 97 -17.69 1.84 8.28
CA THR A 97 -18.50 2.80 9.03
C THR A 97 -18.42 2.59 10.53
N LYS A 98 -18.51 3.68 11.30
CA LYS A 98 -18.61 3.68 12.77
C LYS A 98 -19.45 4.87 13.21
N GLY A 99 -20.74 4.64 13.49
CA GLY A 99 -21.70 5.74 13.61
C GLY A 99 -21.72 6.55 12.32
N ASP A 100 -21.57 7.87 12.43
CA ASP A 100 -21.52 8.78 11.27
C ASP A 100 -20.13 8.84 10.59
N LYS A 101 -19.12 8.15 11.14
CA LYS A 101 -17.77 8.15 10.58
C LYS A 101 -17.68 7.13 9.45
N LYS A 102 -17.10 7.56 8.32
CA LYS A 102 -16.67 6.69 7.23
C LYS A 102 -15.16 6.58 7.22
N ALA A 103 -14.65 5.41 6.83
CA ALA A 103 -13.23 5.18 6.62
C ALA A 103 -13.03 4.21 5.45
N TYR A 104 -11.85 4.29 4.83
CA TYR A 104 -11.57 3.59 3.59
C TYR A 104 -10.19 2.93 3.66
N THR A 105 -10.05 1.78 3.00
CA THR A 105 -8.75 1.17 2.79
C THR A 105 -8.57 0.70 1.37
N LEU A 106 -7.43 1.03 0.77
CA LEU A 106 -6.95 0.41 -0.47
C LEU A 106 -5.79 -0.52 -0.13
N ILE A 107 -5.88 -1.78 -0.54
CA ILE A 107 -4.79 -2.76 -0.42
C ILE A 107 -4.50 -3.28 -1.83
N PHE A 108 -3.22 -3.41 -2.17
CA PHE A 108 -2.80 -3.91 -3.46
C PHE A 108 -1.46 -4.63 -3.33
N SER A 109 -1.32 -5.78 -3.97
CA SER A 109 -0.10 -6.60 -3.94
C SER A 109 0.52 -6.68 -5.32
N ILE A 110 1.84 -6.48 -5.37
CA ILE A 110 2.69 -6.61 -6.54
C ILE A 110 3.59 -7.81 -6.29
N ASN A 111 3.42 -8.83 -7.12
CA ASN A 111 4.15 -10.08 -7.00
C ASN A 111 5.14 -10.22 -8.16
N SER A 112 6.14 -11.08 -7.97
CA SER A 112 7.05 -11.51 -9.03
C SER A 112 7.31 -12.99 -8.84
N ARG A 113 6.97 -13.76 -9.87
CA ARG A 113 7.41 -15.15 -9.98
C ARG A 113 8.91 -15.23 -10.01
N TYR A 114 9.41 -16.35 -9.53
CA TYR A 114 10.79 -16.72 -9.78
C TYR A 114 10.88 -18.16 -10.27
N SER A 115 11.96 -18.44 -10.97
CA SER A 115 12.35 -19.78 -11.40
C SER A 115 13.74 -20.09 -10.88
N VAL A 116 14.02 -21.36 -10.60
CA VAL A 116 15.38 -21.80 -10.26
C VAL A 116 16.05 -22.31 -11.53
N ILE A 117 17.03 -21.58 -12.04
CA ILE A 117 17.79 -21.93 -13.25
C ILE A 117 19.21 -22.28 -12.81
N LYS A 118 19.62 -23.54 -12.99
CA LYS A 118 20.95 -24.04 -12.59
C LYS A 118 21.29 -23.80 -11.10
N GLY A 119 20.29 -23.85 -10.22
CA GLY A 119 20.46 -23.60 -8.78
C GLY A 119 20.40 -22.13 -8.38
N GLU A 120 20.25 -21.20 -9.33
CA GLU A 120 20.11 -19.76 -9.06
C GLU A 120 18.65 -19.31 -9.18
N VAL A 121 18.20 -18.49 -8.23
CA VAL A 121 16.85 -17.90 -8.24
C VAL A 121 16.81 -16.73 -9.23
N CYS A 122 15.97 -16.84 -10.25
CA CYS A 122 15.77 -15.85 -11.31
C CYS A 122 14.34 -15.30 -11.24
N TYR A 123 14.18 -13.98 -11.08
CA TYR A 123 12.87 -13.32 -10.95
C TYR A 123 12.34 -12.81 -12.30
N ASP A 124 11.03 -12.97 -12.51
CA ASP A 124 10.30 -12.30 -13.57
C ASP A 124 10.17 -10.80 -13.28
N LYS A 125 10.15 -9.99 -14.34
CA LYS A 125 10.02 -8.53 -14.20
C LYS A 125 8.62 -8.16 -13.71
N ALA A 126 8.54 -7.49 -12.56
CA ALA A 126 7.31 -6.91 -12.06
C ALA A 126 6.72 -5.88 -13.04
N LYS A 127 5.39 -5.89 -13.19
CA LYS A 127 4.65 -4.95 -14.05
C LYS A 127 4.74 -3.50 -13.55
N TYR A 128 4.84 -3.31 -12.22
CA TYR A 128 4.84 -2.01 -11.54
C TYR A 128 6.00 -1.89 -10.53
N PRO A 129 7.20 -1.46 -10.95
CA PRO A 129 8.21 -1.06 -9.98
C PRO A 129 7.81 0.25 -9.30
N ILE A 130 8.15 0.42 -8.02
CA ILE A 130 7.93 1.66 -7.28
C ILE A 130 9.28 2.37 -7.11
N SER A 131 9.34 3.64 -7.51
CA SER A 131 10.46 4.52 -7.21
C SER A 131 10.28 5.13 -5.82
N PHE A 132 11.01 4.64 -4.81
CA PHE A 132 10.94 5.19 -3.45
C PHE A 132 11.31 6.69 -3.37
N PRO A 133 12.30 7.20 -4.12
CA PRO A 133 12.56 8.65 -4.18
C PRO A 133 11.35 9.43 -4.69
N GLU A 134 10.76 9.01 -5.81
CA GLU A 134 9.60 9.70 -6.40
C GLU A 134 8.36 9.61 -5.49
N LEU A 135 8.15 8.45 -4.86
CA LEU A 135 7.09 8.27 -3.87
C LEU A 135 7.27 9.23 -2.68
N THR A 136 8.50 9.38 -2.19
CA THR A 136 8.82 10.29 -1.08
C THR A 136 8.60 11.75 -1.48
N GLU A 137 8.94 12.11 -2.72
CA GLU A 137 8.72 13.45 -3.27
C GLU A 137 7.22 13.77 -3.38
N LYS A 138 6.40 12.84 -3.87
CA LYS A 138 4.97 13.06 -4.13
C LYS A 138 4.08 12.92 -2.89
N ILE A 139 4.36 11.95 -2.02
CA ILE A 139 3.46 11.59 -0.90
C ILE A 139 3.92 12.21 0.43
N GLY A 140 5.22 12.47 0.58
CA GLY A 140 5.79 13.07 1.76
C GLY A 140 6.85 12.21 2.43
N SER A 141 7.29 12.62 3.62
CA SER A 141 8.40 11.98 4.31
C SER A 141 8.04 10.57 4.78
N VAL A 142 8.91 9.62 4.48
CA VAL A 142 8.86 8.28 5.07
C VAL A 142 9.13 8.36 6.57
N PHE A 143 8.37 7.62 7.37
CA PHE A 143 8.78 7.27 8.72
C PHE A 143 9.03 5.77 8.82
N TYR A 144 10.21 5.42 9.32
CA TYR A 144 10.71 4.06 9.40
C TYR A 144 11.19 3.78 10.82
N ASP A 145 10.79 2.64 11.39
CA ASP A 145 11.41 2.07 12.59
C ASP A 145 12.28 0.86 12.15
N PRO A 146 13.62 1.03 12.05
CA PRO A 146 14.55 -0.03 11.65
C PRO A 146 14.61 -1.19 12.62
N VAL A 147 14.28 -0.95 13.90
CA VAL A 147 14.75 -1.79 15.00
C VAL A 147 13.90 -3.06 15.15
N PHE A 148 12.68 -3.08 14.63
CA PHE A 148 11.69 -4.13 14.91
C PHE A 148 11.18 -4.89 13.68
N GLN A 149 11.92 -4.88 12.56
CA GLN A 149 11.48 -5.58 11.35
C GLN A 149 12.02 -7.00 11.28
N ALA A 150 11.15 -7.95 10.94
CA ALA A 150 11.56 -9.31 10.65
C ALA A 150 12.60 -9.34 9.52
N LYS A 151 13.50 -10.33 9.54
CA LYS A 151 14.59 -10.44 8.57
C LYS A 151 14.09 -10.36 7.13
N ASP A 152 13.01 -11.09 6.84
CA ASP A 152 12.47 -11.29 5.50
C ASP A 152 11.31 -10.34 5.16
N THR A 153 11.08 -9.31 5.98
CA THR A 153 10.06 -8.30 5.74
C THR A 153 10.65 -6.90 5.86
N LYS A 154 10.41 -6.03 4.88
CA LYS A 154 10.71 -4.60 4.99
C LYS A 154 9.43 -3.80 4.87
N LYS A 155 9.20 -2.87 5.80
CA LYS A 155 8.02 -2.01 5.82
C LYS A 155 8.41 -0.54 5.91
N SER A 156 7.80 0.28 5.07
CA SER A 156 7.92 1.75 5.05
C SER A 156 6.53 2.35 5.16
N ASN A 157 6.33 3.31 6.06
CA ASN A 157 5.07 4.04 6.19
C ASN A 157 5.26 5.50 5.80
N TYR A 158 4.28 6.04 5.11
CA TYR A 158 4.19 7.42 4.65
C TYR A 158 2.92 8.03 5.22
N ILE A 159 2.97 9.31 5.56
CA ILE A 159 1.80 10.09 5.92
C ILE A 159 1.54 11.06 4.78
N TYR A 160 0.45 10.84 4.06
CA TYR A 160 -0.07 11.85 3.16
C TYR A 160 -0.93 12.83 3.95
N GLN A 161 -0.71 14.13 3.75
CA GLN A 161 -1.57 15.18 4.26
C GLN A 161 -2.14 15.96 3.08
N ASN A 162 -3.47 15.99 2.98
CA ASN A 162 -4.14 16.75 1.94
C ASN A 162 -3.86 18.25 2.13
N PRO A 163 -3.37 18.95 1.09
CA PRO A 163 -3.01 20.36 1.22
C PRO A 163 -4.24 21.28 1.37
N LYS A 164 -5.44 20.82 0.98
CA LYS A 164 -6.68 21.60 1.06
C LYS A 164 -7.43 21.38 2.37
N THR A 165 -7.60 20.12 2.77
CA THR A 165 -8.43 19.75 3.93
C THR A 165 -7.61 19.46 5.19
N TYR A 166 -6.28 19.37 5.07
CA TYR A 166 -5.34 18.97 6.13
C TYR A 166 -5.61 17.58 6.73
N ARG A 167 -6.57 16.81 6.20
CA ARG A 167 -6.83 15.43 6.58
C ARG A 167 -5.66 14.55 6.16
N LYS A 168 -5.40 13.52 6.95
CA LYS A 168 -4.23 12.65 6.81
C LYS A 168 -4.64 11.21 6.58
N VAL A 169 -3.81 10.48 5.86
CA VAL A 169 -3.90 9.03 5.68
C VAL A 169 -2.52 8.40 5.71
N VAL A 170 -2.49 7.12 6.05
CA VAL A 170 -1.25 6.35 6.14
C VAL A 170 -1.13 5.46 4.91
N LEU A 171 -0.04 5.58 4.18
CA LEU A 171 0.34 4.68 3.10
C LEU A 171 1.48 3.79 3.58
N SER A 172 1.25 2.50 3.66
CA SER A 172 2.23 1.48 4.05
C SER A 172 2.69 0.73 2.81
N ILE A 173 4.00 0.56 2.64
CA ILE A 173 4.60 -0.33 1.65
C ILE A 173 5.37 -1.41 2.39
N GLN A 174 5.00 -2.65 2.17
CA GLN A 174 5.64 -3.81 2.77
C GLN A 174 6.17 -4.73 1.66
N SER A 175 7.44 -5.10 1.72
CA SER A 175 7.99 -6.22 0.94
C SER A 175 8.17 -7.40 1.89
N TYR A 176 7.88 -8.62 1.43
CA TYR A 176 8.30 -9.80 2.16
C TYR A 176 8.57 -10.97 1.22
N ASN A 177 9.60 -11.74 1.54
CA ASN A 177 10.05 -12.88 0.76
C ASN A 177 9.57 -14.17 1.45
N PRO A 178 8.49 -14.82 0.98
CA PRO A 178 8.02 -16.06 1.59
C PRO A 178 8.97 -17.19 1.16
N PRO A 179 9.67 -17.86 2.10
CA PRO A 179 10.68 -18.87 1.75
C PRO A 179 10.10 -20.13 1.07
N GLU A 180 8.79 -20.33 1.11
CA GLU A 180 8.10 -21.54 0.63
C GLU A 180 7.22 -21.29 -0.61
N ALA A 181 7.17 -20.06 -1.14
CA ALA A 181 6.28 -19.71 -2.24
C ALA A 181 7.03 -19.67 -3.57
N GLU A 182 6.40 -20.08 -4.68
CA GLU A 182 6.96 -19.97 -6.04
C GLU A 182 6.98 -18.51 -6.58
N TYR A 183 6.76 -17.53 -5.71
CA TYR A 183 6.70 -16.11 -6.02
C TYR A 183 7.06 -15.26 -4.80
N ASN A 184 7.57 -14.07 -5.07
CA ASN A 184 7.88 -13.07 -4.06
C ASN A 184 6.84 -11.95 -4.08
N ILE A 185 6.42 -11.52 -2.90
CA ILE A 185 5.61 -10.32 -2.74
C ILE A 185 6.59 -9.16 -2.68
N ILE A 186 6.78 -8.52 -3.84
CA ILE A 186 7.69 -7.38 -3.98
C ILE A 186 7.15 -6.23 -3.14
N TYR A 187 5.87 -5.89 -3.31
CA TYR A 187 5.22 -4.84 -2.54
C TYR A 187 3.77 -5.19 -2.23
N ARG A 188 3.39 -5.15 -0.96
CA ARG A 188 2.04 -4.99 -0.47
C ARG A 188 1.87 -3.54 -0.04
N ILE A 189 1.01 -2.83 -0.75
CA ILE A 189 0.69 -1.43 -0.51
C ILE A 189 -0.64 -1.36 0.22
N GLU A 190 -0.69 -0.64 1.32
CA GLU A 190 -1.91 -0.41 2.09
C GLU A 190 -2.09 1.08 2.36
N ILE A 191 -3.13 1.68 1.81
CA ILE A 191 -3.58 3.02 2.19
C ILE A 191 -4.74 2.85 3.17
N LYS A 192 -4.58 3.44 4.36
CA LYS A 192 -5.53 3.34 5.46
C LYS A 192 -5.84 4.73 5.98
N ASP A 193 -7.12 4.98 6.23
CA ASP A 193 -7.57 6.16 6.96
C ASP A 193 -6.86 6.26 8.32
N ILE A 194 -6.43 7.48 8.70
CA ILE A 194 -5.73 7.70 9.96
C ILE A 194 -6.56 7.35 11.20
N HIS A 195 -7.91 7.33 11.08
CA HIS A 195 -8.81 6.93 12.17
C HIS A 195 -8.59 5.48 12.65
N PHE A 196 -7.96 4.63 11.85
CA PHE A 196 -7.62 3.26 12.23
C PHE A 196 -6.41 3.17 13.18
N PHE A 197 -5.71 4.26 13.42
CA PHE A 197 -4.48 4.29 14.21
C PHE A 197 -4.69 4.99 15.55
N ASP A 198 -3.93 4.56 16.56
CA ASP A 198 -3.93 5.21 17.86
C ASP A 198 -3.22 6.57 17.84
N GLU A 199 -3.94 7.61 18.30
CA GLU A 199 -3.44 8.99 18.35
C GLU A 199 -2.19 9.13 19.21
N SER A 200 -2.09 8.35 20.30
CA SER A 200 -0.90 8.36 21.17
C SER A 200 0.33 7.76 20.48
N SER A 201 0.10 6.87 19.52
CA SER A 201 1.12 6.21 18.72
C SER A 201 1.62 7.15 17.60
N LEU A 202 0.72 7.94 16.99
CA LEU A 202 1.02 8.95 15.97
C LEU A 202 2.10 9.95 16.43
N VAL A 203 2.12 10.33 17.71
CA VAL A 203 3.06 11.33 18.27
C VAL A 203 4.48 10.79 18.40
N LYS A 204 4.66 9.47 18.55
CA LYS A 204 5.97 8.81 18.67
C LYS A 204 6.45 8.21 17.36
N ASN A 205 5.74 8.51 16.26
CA ASN A 205 5.90 7.86 14.97
C ASN A 205 5.78 6.32 15.03
N LYS A 206 5.15 5.77 16.07
CA LYS A 206 4.85 4.34 16.15
C LYS A 206 3.42 4.17 15.64
N PHE A 207 3.14 3.23 14.76
CA PHE A 207 1.79 3.03 14.24
C PHE A 207 1.27 1.69 14.71
N TYR A 208 0.60 1.70 15.87
CA TYR A 208 -0.24 0.57 16.27
C TYR A 208 -1.64 0.80 15.68
N ILE A 209 -2.13 -0.21 14.97
CA ILE A 209 -3.54 -0.27 14.57
C ILE A 209 -4.33 -0.44 15.86
N LYS A 210 -5.41 0.31 16.05
CA LYS A 210 -6.31 0.06 17.18
C LYS A 210 -6.98 -1.30 16.95
N ASP A 211 -6.77 -2.25 17.86
CA ASP A 211 -7.57 -3.47 17.95
C ASP A 211 -9.05 -3.10 18.23
#